data_AF-A0A5J4N3T5-F1
#
_entry.id   AF-A0A5J4N3T5-F1
#
_cell.length_a   1.000
_cell.length_b   1.000
_cell.length_c   1.000
_cell.angle_alpha   90.00
_cell.angle_beta   90.00
_cell.angle_gamma   90.00
#
_symmetry.space_group_name_H-M   'P 1'
#
loop_
_entity.id
_entity.type
_entity.pdbx_description
1 polymer ?
#
loop_
_entity_poly.entity_id
_entity_poly.type
_entity_poly.pdbx_seq_one_letter_code
_entity_poly.pdbx_strand_id
1 'polypeptide(L)'
;MILSIFGANQTLVQRYLSCRNLQTARRAILLSIPTNAIFLLVQLTAGLVAFAYFEGCDLIRSGLIKKADQILPYVVMVLFNGVPVVRGLFLSTIFAAALRLV
;
A
#
# COMPACT_ATOMS: atom_id res chain seq x y z
N MET A 1 -1.49 -2.08 -21.81
CA MET A 1 -0.97 -2.34 -20.45
C MET A 1 -2.00 -3.00 -19.53
N ILE A 2 -3.19 -2.41 -19.32
CA ILE A 2 -4.24 -2.96 -18.43
C ILE A 2 -4.68 -4.37 -18.83
N LEU A 3 -4.90 -4.63 -20.13
CA LEU A 3 -5.28 -5.95 -20.63
C LEU A 3 -4.24 -7.03 -20.31
N SER A 4 -2.95 -6.71 -20.39
CA SER A 4 -1.85 -7.64 -20.07
C SER A 4 -1.80 -7.95 -18.58
N ILE A 5 -2.09 -6.98 -17.71
CA ILE A 5 -2.12 -7.20 -16.26
C ILE A 5 -3.27 -8.15 -15.89
N PHE A 6 -4.48 -7.92 -16.40
CA PHE A 6 -5.63 -8.74 -16.05
C PHE A 6 -5.75 -10.05 -16.84
N GLY A 7 -5.18 -10.12 -18.05
CA GLY A 7 -5.32 -11.28 -18.96
C GLY A 7 -4.07 -12.13 -19.13
N ALA A 8 -2.86 -11.60 -18.91
CA ALA A 8 -1.60 -12.30 -19.14
C ALA A 8 -0.75 -12.50 -17.86
N ASN A 9 -1.19 -11.96 -16.72
CA ASN A 9 -0.52 -12.21 -15.45
C ASN A 9 -0.97 -13.56 -14.87
N GLN A 10 -0.05 -14.53 -14.85
CA GLN A 10 -0.30 -15.90 -14.39
C GLN A 10 -0.97 -15.96 -13.02
N THR A 11 -0.52 -15.16 -12.05
CA THR A 11 -1.04 -15.16 -10.68
C THR A 11 -2.49 -14.66 -10.61
N LEU A 12 -2.88 -13.72 -11.48
CA LEU A 12 -4.25 -13.21 -11.54
C LEU A 12 -5.18 -14.19 -12.26
N VAL A 13 -4.71 -14.80 -13.36
CA VAL A 13 -5.46 -15.84 -14.08
C VAL A 13 -5.77 -17.02 -13.17
N GLN A 14 -4.80 -17.50 -12.38
CA GLN A 14 -5.01 -18.58 -11.42
C GLN A 14 -6.05 -18.24 -10.33
N ARG A 15 -6.12 -16.98 -9.88
CA ARG A 15 -7.16 -16.53 -8.93
C ARG A 15 -8.56 -16.56 -9.54
N TYR A 16 -8.68 -16.21 -10.82
CA TYR A 16 -9.97 -16.30 -11.52
C TYR A 16 -10.42 -17.75 -11.71
N LEU A 17 -9.50 -18.66 -12.03
CA LEU A 17 -9.78 -20.09 -12.20
C LEU A 17 -10.17 -20.79 -10.89
N SER A 18 -9.72 -20.25 -9.75
CA SER A 18 -10.11 -20.76 -8.43
C SER A 18 -11.53 -20.33 -8.00
N CYS A 19 -12.17 -19.42 -8.73
CA CYS A 19 -13.54 -19.00 -8.45
C CYS A 19 -14.55 -20.03 -8.94
N ARG A 20 -15.59 -20.31 -8.14
CA ARG A 20 -16.62 -21.30 -8.46
C ARG A 20 -17.41 -20.99 -9.75
N ASN A 21 -17.68 -19.69 -10.02
CA ASN A 21 -18.52 -19.24 -11.14
C ASN A 21 -17.87 -18.07 -11.90
N LEU A 22 -18.11 -17.99 -13.21
CA LEU A 22 -17.65 -16.91 -14.09
C LEU A 22 -18.17 -15.53 -13.67
N GLN A 23 -19.43 -15.46 -13.19
CA GLN A 23 -20.03 -14.21 -12.71
C GLN A 23 -19.28 -13.64 -11.51
N THR A 24 -18.82 -14.50 -10.59
CA THR A 24 -18.05 -14.10 -9.41
C THR A 24 -16.67 -13.58 -9.82
N ALA A 25 -16.00 -14.25 -10.76
CA ALA A 25 -14.72 -13.79 -11.29
C ALA A 25 -14.84 -12.41 -11.96
N ARG A 26 -15.88 -12.19 -12.79
CA ARG A 26 -16.14 -10.89 -13.43
C ARG A 26 -16.42 -9.78 -12.40
N ARG A 27 -17.22 -10.07 -11.36
CA ARG A 27 -17.47 -9.11 -10.27
C ARG A 27 -16.20 -8.79 -9.50
N ALA A 28 -15.33 -9.77 -9.22
CA ALA A 28 -14.06 -9.55 -8.53
C ALA A 28 -13.11 -8.63 -9.33
N ILE A 29 -13.04 -8.81 -10.65
CA ILE A 29 -12.28 -7.92 -11.53
C ILE A 29 -12.86 -6.51 -11.49
N LEU A 30 -14.18 -6.38 -11.59
CA LEU A 30 -14.84 -5.07 -11.59
C LEU A 30 -14.67 -4.34 -10.25
N LEU A 31 -14.75 -5.04 -9.13
CA LEU A 31 -14.53 -4.49 -7.78
C LEU A 31 -13.07 -4.09 -7.52
N SER A 32 -12.13 -4.68 -8.24
CA SER A 32 -10.71 -4.34 -8.11
C SER A 32 -10.42 -2.92 -8.61
N ILE A 33 -11.21 -2.40 -9.57
CA ILE A 33 -11.02 -1.06 -10.14
C ILE A 33 -11.28 0.06 -9.11
N PRO A 34 -12.48 0.18 -8.48
CA PRO A 34 -12.73 1.21 -7.48
C PRO A 34 -11.85 1.04 -6.24
N THR A 35 -11.51 -0.21 -5.87
CA THR A 35 -10.60 -0.48 -4.75
C THR A 35 -9.21 0.13 -5.00
N ASN A 36 -8.67 -0.03 -6.21
CA ASN A 36 -7.39 0.58 -6.57
C ASN A 36 -7.46 2.12 -6.60
N ALA A 37 -8.57 2.68 -7.06
CA ALA A 37 -8.76 4.13 -7.06
C ALA A 37 -8.76 4.71 -5.63
N ILE A 38 -9.49 4.07 -4.71
CA ILE A 38 -9.50 4.46 -3.29
C ILE A 38 -8.11 4.34 -2.68
N PHE A 39 -7.40 3.24 -2.96
CA PHE A 39 -6.04 3.05 -2.45
C PHE A 39 -5.08 4.14 -2.93
N LEU A 40 -5.17 4.55 -4.19
CA LEU A 40 -4.37 5.64 -4.75
C LEU A 40 -4.66 6.97 -4.03
N LEU A 41 -5.93 7.28 -3.75
CA LEU A 41 -6.33 8.48 -3.01
C LEU A 41 -5.75 8.49 -1.58
N VAL A 42 -5.79 7.34 -0.89
CA VAL A 42 -5.18 7.20 0.44
C VAL A 42 -3.67 7.41 0.38
N GLN A 43 -3.00 6.87 -0.63
CA GLN A 43 -1.55 7.03 -0.78
C GLN A 43 -1.15 8.49 -1.07
N LEU A 44 -1.93 9.20 -1.91
CA LEU A 44 -1.71 10.61 -2.20
C LEU A 44 -1.92 11.49 -0.97
N THR A 45 -3.00 11.25 -0.22
CA THR A 45 -3.28 11.99 1.02
C THR A 45 -2.23 11.73 2.09
N ALA A 46 -1.78 10.48 2.26
CA ALA A 46 -0.68 10.15 3.18
C ALA A 46 0.63 10.85 2.78
N GLY A 47 0.95 10.91 1.48
CA GLY A 47 2.11 11.65 0.98
C GLY A 47 2.01 13.16 1.23
N LEU A 48 0.82 13.74 1.06
CA LEU A 48 0.57 15.16 1.33
C LEU A 48 0.70 15.48 2.82
N VAL A 49 0.19 14.63 3.71
CA VAL A 49 0.35 14.78 5.17
C VAL A 49 1.82 14.71 5.56
N ALA A 50 2.58 13.77 5.00
CA ALA A 50 4.02 13.68 5.23
C ALA A 50 4.73 14.96 4.75
N PHE A 51 4.35 15.50 3.60
CA PHE A 51 4.92 16.76 3.09
C PHE A 51 4.62 17.94 4.02
N ALA A 52 3.36 18.13 4.42
CA ALA A 52 2.96 19.24 5.28
C ALA A 52 3.57 19.15 6.69
N TYR A 53 3.73 17.94 7.25
CA TYR A 53 4.28 17.76 8.60
C TYR A 53 5.78 18.05 8.68
N PHE A 54 6.51 17.83 7.58
CA PHE A 54 7.96 18.07 7.49
C PHE A 54 8.30 19.32 6.69
N GLU A 55 7.35 20.24 6.51
CA GLU A 55 7.58 21.53 5.86
C GLU A 55 8.62 22.33 6.67
N GLY A 56 9.83 22.47 6.10
CA GLY A 56 10.96 23.18 6.72
C GLY A 56 12.01 22.29 7.40
N CYS A 57 11.81 20.96 7.47
CA CYS A 57 12.80 20.04 8.04
C CYS A 57 13.12 18.88 7.09
N ASP A 58 14.31 18.90 6.48
CA ASP A 58 14.79 17.79 5.67
C ASP A 58 15.12 16.58 6.56
N LEU A 59 14.23 15.59 6.59
CA LEU A 59 14.41 14.29 7.28
C LEU A 59 15.71 13.57 6.90
N ILE A 60 16.18 13.78 5.67
CA ILE A 60 17.40 13.17 5.13
C ILE A 60 18.63 13.94 5.63
N ARG A 61 18.59 15.28 5.63
CA ARG A 61 19.72 16.11 6.09
C ARG A 61 19.88 16.09 7.62
N SER A 62 18.79 15.91 8.36
CA SER A 62 18.79 15.78 9.82
C SER A 62 19.32 14.42 10.31
N GLY A 63 19.63 13.47 9.41
CA GLY A 63 20.21 12.16 9.75
C GLY A 63 19.22 11.18 10.39
N LEU A 64 17.93 11.56 10.48
CA LEU A 64 16.86 10.71 11.02
C LEU A 64 16.53 9.55 10.07
N ILE A 65 16.75 9.72 8.76
CA ILE A 65 16.43 8.74 7.73
C ILE A 65 17.59 8.60 6.73
N LYS A 66 17.95 7.35 6.36
CA LYS A 66 19.05 7.05 5.40
C LYS A 66 18.58 6.98 3.95
N LYS A 67 17.32 6.62 3.70
CA LYS A 67 16.75 6.42 2.35
C LYS A 67 15.34 6.99 2.27
N ALA A 68 14.96 7.52 1.11
CA ALA A 68 13.63 8.10 0.88
C ALA A 68 12.48 7.10 1.16
N ASP A 69 12.69 5.80 0.95
CA ASP A 69 11.66 4.77 1.19
C ASP A 69 11.25 4.63 2.66
N GLN A 70 12.06 5.13 3.60
CA GLN A 70 11.82 5.05 5.04
C GLN A 70 10.99 6.23 5.58
N ILE A 71 10.66 7.23 4.74
CA ILE A 71 9.88 8.40 5.13
C ILE A 71 8.52 7.97 5.69
N LEU A 72 7.78 7.14 4.96
CA LEU A 72 6.43 6.72 5.36
C LEU A 72 6.43 5.94 6.69
N PRO A 73 7.27 4.90 6.90
CA PRO A 73 7.39 4.24 8.19
C PRO A 73 7.75 5.18 9.34
N TYR A 74 8.65 6.15 9.11
CA TYR A 74 9.06 7.10 10.12
C TYR A 74 7.91 8.04 10.53
N VAL A 75 7.16 8.58 9.55
CA VAL A 75 5.98 9.42 9.80
C VAL A 75 4.97 8.68 10.68
N VAL A 76 4.68 7.41 10.37
CA VAL A 76 3.72 6.61 11.15
C VAL A 76 4.21 6.39 12.59
N MET A 77 5.51 6.12 12.78
CA MET A 77 6.08 5.91 14.11
C MET A 77 6.03 7.17 14.98
N VAL A 78 6.25 8.34 14.39
CA VAL A 78 6.21 9.63 15.09
C VAL A 78 4.78 10.08 15.36
N LEU A 79 3.92 10.05 14.35
CA LEU A 79 2.55 10.57 14.44
C LEU A 79 1.67 9.72 15.38
N PHE A 80 1.85 8.39 15.37
CA PHE A 80 1.09 7.46 16.21
C PHE A 80 1.86 7.00 17.46
N ASN A 81 2.82 7.78 17.95
CA ASN A 81 3.60 7.39 19.13
C ASN A 81 2.72 7.13 20.37
N GLY A 82 1.60 7.85 20.51
CA GLY A 82 0.62 7.68 21.58
C GLY A 82 -0.32 6.47 21.44
N VAL A 83 -0.35 5.79 20.29
CA VAL A 83 -1.27 4.67 20.01
C VAL A 83 -0.48 3.44 19.52
N PRO A 84 -0.02 2.56 20.42
CA PRO A 84 0.84 1.42 20.05
C PRO A 84 0.17 0.43 19.09
N VAL A 85 -1.15 0.29 19.17
CA VAL A 85 -1.94 -0.63 18.31
C VAL A 85 -1.77 -0.30 16.82
N VAL A 86 -1.83 0.99 16.47
CA VAL A 86 -1.73 1.44 15.07
C VAL A 86 -0.35 1.14 14.49
N ARG A 87 0.71 1.36 15.29
CA ARG A 87 2.09 1.04 14.90
C ARG A 87 2.29 -0.47 14.69
N GLY A 88 1.75 -1.29 15.59
CA GLY A 88 1.80 -2.75 15.48
C GLY A 88 1.09 -3.26 14.23
N LEU A 89 -0.13 -2.77 13.96
CA LEU A 89 -0.88 -3.12 12.75
C LEU A 89 -0.11 -2.72 11.48
N PHE A 90 0.43 -1.50 11.41
CA PHE A 90 1.22 -1.04 10.28
C PHE A 90 2.47 -1.91 10.03
N LEU A 91 3.18 -2.27 11.09
CA LEU A 91 4.35 -3.14 10.97
C LEU A 91 3.96 -4.54 10.49
N SER A 92 2.87 -5.10 11.04
CA SER A 92 2.37 -6.43 10.66
C SER A 92 1.95 -6.51 9.19
N THR A 93 1.33 -5.46 8.64
CA THR A 93 0.89 -5.43 7.24
C THR A 93 2.07 -5.33 6.28
N ILE A 94 3.10 -4.56 6.62
CA ILE A 94 4.33 -4.50 5.81
C ILE A 94 5.02 -5.87 5.78
N PHE A 95 5.17 -6.52 6.92
CA PHE A 95 5.78 -7.86 6.95
C PHE A 95 4.96 -8.90 6.20
N ALA A 96 3.62 -8.87 6.32
CA ALA A 96 2.75 -9.75 5.57
C ALA A 96 2.86 -9.51 4.05
N ALA A 97 2.99 -8.24 3.63
CA ALA A 97 3.20 -7.89 2.22
C ALA A 97 4.56 -8.36 1.70
N ALA A 98 5.64 -8.21 2.49
CA ALA A 98 6.97 -8.68 2.15
C ALA A 98 7.01 -10.22 2.03
N LEU A 99 6.40 -10.94 2.97
CA LEU A 99 6.32 -12.40 2.93
C LEU A 99 5.53 -12.92 1.73
N ARG A 100 4.51 -12.19 1.28
CA ARG A 100 3.74 -12.55 0.08
C ARG A 100 4.56 -12.43 -1.21
N LEU A 101 5.63 -11.63 -1.21
CA LEU A 101 6.50 -11.42 -2.37
C LEU A 101 7.63 -12.46 -2.47
N VAL A 102 7.97 -13.12 -1.36
CA VAL A 102 8.96 -14.21 -1.27
C VAL A 102 8.29 -15.55 -1.55
#